data_AF-A0A0B6Z1S6-F1
#
_entry.id   AF-A0A0B6Z1S6-F1
#
_cell.length_a   1.000
_cell.length_b   1.000
_cell.length_c   1.000
_cell.angle_alpha   90.00
_cell.angle_beta   90.00
_cell.angle_gamma   90.00
#
_symmetry.space_group_name_H-M   'P 1'
#
loop_
_entity.id
_entity.type
_entity.pdbx_description
1 polymer ?
#
loop_
_entity_poly.entity_id
_entity_poly.type
_entity_poly.pdbx_seq_one_letter_code
_entity_poly.pdbx_strand_id
1 'polypeptide(L)'
;RTFPGTLLDKMFDPTKREWYTRAMEYPGHVTLSAPYLDVGGAGYIVTISHTIFEGKPAALHSPLDKVVAVMGMDITLGYFHKLLAINIKNCETKGVRCFLMDDRGYLIAHPGLIDPTGKGPAEQRHITHMEPLVANDILNHRGFVQKKLCNRYNDRTVQRYFAFNTSFTGTLTNLVHGEQCARYQITHIPGTNVFLGLVNHTCDTATAFCPCSMYD
;
A
#
# COMPACT_ATOMS: atom_id res chain seq x y z
N ARG A 1 7.35 -13.85 18.37
CA ARG A 1 6.61 -15.13 18.48
C ARG A 1 5.72 -15.24 17.27
N THR A 2 5.68 -16.39 16.61
CA THR A 2 4.83 -16.62 15.42
C THR A 2 3.83 -17.73 15.71
N PHE A 3 2.65 -17.60 15.15
CA PHE A 3 1.61 -18.62 15.21
C PHE A 3 0.95 -18.74 13.83
N PRO A 4 0.78 -19.94 13.25
CA PRO A 4 1.34 -21.21 13.73
C PRO A 4 2.88 -21.18 13.80
N GLY A 5 3.47 -22.01 14.65
CA GLY A 5 4.92 -22.07 14.77
C GLY A 5 5.56 -22.47 13.44
N THR A 6 6.57 -21.73 13.00
CA THR A 6 7.32 -22.00 11.77
C THR A 6 8.82 -21.89 12.01
N LEU A 7 9.61 -22.54 11.15
CA LEU A 7 11.06 -22.44 11.19
C LEU A 7 11.49 -21.14 10.54
N LEU A 8 12.03 -20.23 11.34
CA LEU A 8 12.61 -18.97 10.88
C LEU A 8 14.14 -19.06 10.93
N ASP A 9 14.80 -18.35 10.03
CA ASP A 9 16.24 -18.14 10.10
C ASP A 9 16.62 -17.50 11.45
N LYS A 10 17.73 -17.93 12.06
CA LYS A 10 18.26 -17.34 13.29
C LYS A 10 18.62 -15.86 13.12
N MET A 11 18.92 -15.42 11.90
CA MET A 11 19.22 -14.04 11.55
C MET A 11 17.97 -13.21 11.24
N PHE A 12 16.77 -13.81 11.31
CA PHE A 12 15.53 -13.10 11.07
C PHE A 12 15.25 -12.06 12.16
N ASP A 13 15.29 -10.79 11.77
CA ASP A 13 14.99 -9.66 12.64
C ASP A 13 13.64 -9.03 12.23
N PRO A 14 12.55 -9.26 13.00
CA PRO A 14 11.23 -8.72 12.67
C PRO A 14 11.18 -7.19 12.74
N THR A 15 12.05 -6.56 13.54
CA THR A 15 12.01 -5.09 13.76
C THR A 15 12.46 -4.29 12.55
N LYS A 16 13.20 -4.92 11.64
CA LYS A 16 13.67 -4.34 10.37
C LYS A 16 12.71 -4.56 9.20
N ARG A 17 11.62 -5.30 9.42
CA ARG A 17 10.65 -5.59 8.36
C ARG A 17 9.72 -4.40 8.19
N GLU A 18 9.31 -4.16 6.93
CA GLU A 18 8.39 -3.07 6.58
C GLU A 18 7.15 -3.06 7.47
N TRP A 19 6.46 -4.19 7.67
CA TRP A 19 5.26 -4.22 8.52
C TRP A 19 5.51 -3.71 9.95
N TYR A 20 6.70 -3.93 10.52
CA TYR A 20 7.03 -3.46 11.87
C TYR A 20 7.31 -1.95 11.86
N THR A 21 8.19 -1.50 10.96
CA THR A 21 8.56 -0.07 10.86
C THR A 21 7.34 0.78 10.52
N ARG A 22 6.49 0.29 9.62
CA ARG A 22 5.24 0.93 9.22
C ARG A 22 4.24 1.08 10.37
N ALA A 23 4.07 0.04 11.20
CA ALA A 23 3.23 0.14 12.39
C ALA A 23 3.78 1.16 13.41
N MET A 24 5.10 1.24 13.55
CA MET A 24 5.76 2.23 14.40
C MET A 24 5.63 3.67 13.88
N GLU A 25 5.56 3.86 12.55
CA GLU A 25 5.30 5.16 11.92
C GLU A 25 3.86 5.65 12.15
N TYR A 26 2.90 4.72 12.35
CA TYR A 26 1.50 5.03 12.62
C TYR A 26 0.97 4.38 13.90
N PRO A 27 1.44 4.83 15.09
CA PRO A 27 0.93 4.31 16.36
C PRO A 27 -0.60 4.45 16.46
N GLY A 28 -1.26 3.39 16.94
CA GLY A 28 -2.72 3.37 17.12
C GLY A 28 -3.53 3.22 15.83
N HIS A 29 -2.89 3.05 14.67
CA HIS A 29 -3.57 2.78 13.40
C HIS A 29 -3.29 1.35 12.93
N VAL A 30 -4.18 0.82 12.09
CA VAL A 30 -3.96 -0.46 11.41
C VAL A 30 -3.15 -0.21 10.15
N THR A 31 -1.96 -0.81 10.05
CA THR A 31 -1.07 -0.62 8.91
C THR A 31 -1.00 -1.86 8.02
N LEU A 32 -1.12 -1.65 6.71
CA LEU A 32 -0.96 -2.71 5.72
C LEU A 32 0.34 -2.48 4.95
N SER A 33 1.11 -3.56 4.77
CA SER A 33 2.31 -3.56 3.93
C SER A 33 2.01 -4.09 2.53
N ALA A 34 2.71 -3.56 1.51
CA ALA A 34 2.68 -4.13 0.17
C ALA A 34 3.13 -5.62 0.17
N PRO A 35 2.74 -6.42 -0.84
CA PRO A 35 3.00 -7.85 -0.82
C PRO A 35 4.50 -8.15 -0.91
N TYR A 36 4.94 -9.12 -0.11
CA TYR A 36 6.31 -9.63 -0.10
C TYR A 36 6.31 -11.15 0.10
N LEU A 37 7.43 -11.80 -0.22
CA LEU A 37 7.57 -13.24 -0.08
C LEU A 37 7.69 -13.62 1.41
N ASP A 38 6.78 -14.49 1.86
CA ASP A 38 6.79 -15.01 3.22
C ASP A 38 8.04 -15.85 3.50
N VAL A 39 8.71 -15.53 4.59
CA VAL A 39 9.85 -16.30 5.12
C VAL A 39 9.43 -17.69 5.62
N GLY A 40 8.16 -17.84 6.01
CA GLY A 40 7.57 -19.12 6.41
C GLY A 40 7.16 -20.03 5.26
N GLY A 41 7.29 -19.58 4.00
CA GLY A 41 7.02 -20.38 2.81
C GLY A 41 5.56 -20.37 2.32
N ALA A 42 4.69 -19.49 2.83
CA ALA A 42 3.30 -19.37 2.36
C ALA A 42 3.16 -18.69 0.99
N GLY A 43 4.25 -18.26 0.37
CA GLY A 43 4.26 -17.49 -0.88
C GLY A 43 4.11 -15.99 -0.62
N TYR A 44 3.50 -15.25 -1.55
CA TYR A 44 3.30 -13.80 -1.38
C TYR A 44 2.20 -13.51 -0.36
N ILE A 45 2.53 -12.68 0.62
CA ILE A 45 1.63 -12.29 1.71
C ILE A 45 1.51 -10.77 1.81
N VAL A 46 0.36 -10.33 2.31
CA VAL A 46 0.11 -8.98 2.81
C VAL A 46 0.07 -9.07 4.34
N THR A 47 0.84 -8.23 5.02
CA THR A 47 0.84 -8.16 6.47
C THR A 47 0.01 -6.99 6.95
N ILE A 48 -0.98 -7.28 7.79
CA ILE A 48 -1.72 -6.30 8.58
C ILE A 48 -1.02 -6.19 9.93
N SER A 49 -0.76 -4.97 10.40
CA SER A 49 0.02 -4.73 11.60
C SER A 49 -0.58 -3.64 12.47
N HIS A 50 -0.35 -3.74 13.78
CA HIS A 50 -0.84 -2.78 14.76
C HIS A 50 0.09 -2.71 15.97
N THR A 51 0.23 -1.52 16.55
CA THR A 51 1.06 -1.29 17.74
C THR A 51 0.33 -1.72 19.01
N ILE A 52 1.08 -2.31 19.94
CA ILE A 52 0.61 -2.68 21.28
C ILE A 52 1.24 -1.70 22.27
N PHE A 53 0.39 -1.10 23.09
CA PHE A 53 0.77 -0.08 24.07
C PHE A 53 0.91 -0.67 25.46
N GLU A 54 1.78 -0.05 26.27
CA GLU A 54 1.92 -0.38 27.69
C GLU A 54 0.59 -0.17 28.42
N GLY A 55 0.19 -1.16 29.23
CA GLY A 55 -0.98 -1.03 30.10
C GLY A 55 -0.65 -0.26 31.37
N LYS A 56 -1.32 0.87 31.58
CA LYS A 56 -1.23 1.64 32.83
C LYS A 56 -2.38 1.23 33.78
N PRO A 57 -2.09 0.79 35.01
CA PRO A 57 -3.11 0.23 35.92
C PRO A 57 -4.29 1.15 36.26
N ALA A 58 -4.13 2.47 36.13
CA ALA A 58 -5.12 3.48 36.56
C ALA A 58 -5.38 4.56 35.51
N ALA A 59 -5.11 4.30 34.23
CA ALA A 59 -5.39 5.24 33.14
C ALA A 59 -6.06 4.52 31.97
N LEU A 60 -6.98 5.21 31.28
CA LEU A 60 -7.44 4.76 29.97
C LEU A 60 -6.26 4.76 29.00
N HIS A 61 -6.18 3.69 28.21
CA HIS A 61 -5.18 3.56 27.16
C HIS A 61 -5.25 4.73 26.19
N SER A 62 -4.09 5.27 25.83
CA SER A 62 -3.94 6.33 24.84
C SER A 62 -2.93 5.92 23.76
N PRO A 63 -3.11 6.33 22.50
CA PRO A 63 -2.06 6.21 21.47
C PRO A 63 -0.75 6.95 21.81
N LEU A 64 -0.75 7.79 22.84
CA LEU A 64 0.44 8.45 23.39
C LEU A 64 1.22 7.58 24.38
N ASP A 65 0.67 6.43 24.77
CA ASP A 65 1.38 5.49 25.62
C ASP A 65 2.60 4.90 24.90
N LYS A 66 3.54 4.36 25.68
CA LYS A 66 4.74 3.75 25.11
C LYS A 66 4.35 2.49 24.35
N VAL A 67 4.77 2.38 23.09
CA VAL A 67 4.65 1.15 22.32
C VAL A 67 5.62 0.10 22.88
N VAL A 68 5.09 -1.06 23.28
CA VAL A 68 5.87 -2.16 23.86
C VAL A 68 6.06 -3.33 22.89
N ALA A 69 5.18 -3.46 21.90
CA ALA A 69 5.27 -4.48 20.86
C ALA A 69 4.49 -4.08 19.60
N VAL A 70 4.67 -4.83 18.53
CA VAL A 70 3.85 -4.76 17.31
C VAL A 70 3.27 -6.14 17.05
N MET A 71 1.97 -6.21 16.81
CA MET A 71 1.29 -7.41 16.33
C MET A 71 1.19 -7.36 14.81
N GLY A 72 1.45 -8.48 14.15
CA GLY A 72 1.26 -8.67 12.72
C GLY A 72 0.38 -9.89 12.45
N MET A 73 -0.41 -9.82 11.38
CA MET A 73 -1.19 -10.93 10.84
C MET A 73 -0.98 -10.99 9.33
N ASP A 74 -0.57 -12.16 8.86
CA ASP A 74 -0.28 -12.38 7.45
C ASP A 74 -1.48 -13.00 6.73
N ILE A 75 -1.75 -12.50 5.54
CA ILE A 75 -2.79 -12.99 4.64
C ILE A 75 -2.17 -13.26 3.29
N THR A 76 -2.40 -14.43 2.70
CA THR A 76 -1.91 -14.73 1.34
C THR A 76 -2.52 -13.76 0.33
N LEU A 77 -1.70 -13.30 -0.62
CA LEU A 77 -2.09 -12.28 -1.61
C LEU A 77 -3.37 -12.66 -2.37
N GLY A 78 -3.49 -13.92 -2.79
CA GLY A 78 -4.67 -14.42 -3.49
C GLY A 78 -5.94 -14.39 -2.63
N TYR A 79 -5.84 -14.74 -1.35
CA TYR A 79 -6.96 -14.66 -0.43
C TYR A 79 -7.35 -13.21 -0.12
N PHE A 80 -6.36 -12.33 0.08
CA PHE A 80 -6.59 -10.91 0.28
C PHE A 80 -7.33 -10.27 -0.91
N HIS A 81 -6.94 -10.60 -2.15
CA HIS A 81 -7.65 -10.14 -3.33
C HIS A 81 -9.11 -10.63 -3.37
N LYS A 82 -9.34 -11.91 -3.02
CA LYS A 82 -10.70 -12.47 -2.94
C LYS A 82 -11.56 -11.74 -1.90
N LEU A 83 -11.00 -11.40 -0.74
CA LEU A 83 -11.70 -10.61 0.28
C LEU A 83 -12.12 -9.24 -0.24
N LEU A 84 -11.26 -8.55 -1.00
CA LEU A 84 -11.61 -7.24 -1.58
C LEU A 84 -12.74 -7.34 -2.58
N ALA A 85 -12.71 -8.35 -3.47
CA ALA A 85 -13.76 -8.56 -4.46
C ALA A 85 -15.13 -8.84 -3.79
N ILE A 86 -15.16 -9.64 -2.71
CA ILE A 86 -16.40 -9.95 -1.99
C ILE A 86 -16.97 -8.74 -1.27
N ASN A 87 -16.12 -7.90 -0.67
CA ASN A 87 -16.56 -6.77 0.15
C ASN A 87 -16.84 -5.51 -0.68
N ILE A 88 -16.22 -5.35 -1.85
CA ILE A 88 -16.34 -4.16 -2.70
C ILE A 88 -16.95 -4.58 -4.04
N LYS A 89 -18.29 -4.66 -4.09
CA LYS A 89 -19.04 -5.14 -5.27
C LYS A 89 -18.68 -4.46 -6.59
N ASN A 90 -18.34 -3.17 -6.55
CA ASN A 90 -17.96 -2.40 -7.74
C ASN A 90 -16.70 -2.96 -8.42
N CYS A 91 -15.85 -3.69 -7.69
CA CYS A 91 -14.62 -4.28 -8.22
C CYS A 91 -14.84 -5.51 -9.10
N GLU A 92 -16.04 -6.11 -9.09
CA GLU A 92 -16.43 -7.18 -10.03
C GLU A 92 -17.00 -6.64 -11.35
N THR A 93 -17.25 -5.33 -11.44
CA THR A 93 -17.83 -4.74 -12.65
C THR A 93 -16.81 -4.73 -13.78
N LYS A 94 -17.19 -5.26 -14.96
CA LYS A 94 -16.32 -5.22 -16.15
C LYS A 94 -15.93 -3.78 -16.49
N GLY A 95 -14.65 -3.57 -16.77
CA GLY A 95 -14.09 -2.24 -17.06
C GLY A 95 -13.68 -1.44 -15.82
N VAL A 96 -14.06 -1.88 -14.61
CA VAL A 96 -13.61 -1.28 -13.35
C VAL A 96 -12.46 -2.10 -12.77
N ARG A 97 -11.33 -1.43 -12.52
CA ARG A 97 -10.20 -1.97 -11.77
C ARG A 97 -10.16 -1.33 -10.41
N CYS A 98 -10.08 -2.16 -9.37
CA CYS A 98 -9.85 -1.68 -8.02
C CYS A 98 -8.42 -1.94 -7.59
N PHE A 99 -7.88 -1.04 -6.80
CA PHE A 99 -6.60 -1.24 -6.17
C PHE A 99 -6.59 -0.69 -4.74
N LEU A 100 -5.72 -1.27 -3.92
CA LEU A 100 -5.30 -0.69 -2.66
C LEU A 100 -3.84 -0.27 -2.78
N MET A 101 -3.51 0.91 -2.28
CA MET A 101 -2.14 1.37 -2.16
C MET A 101 -1.86 1.89 -0.75
N ASP A 102 -0.61 1.81 -0.33
CA ASP A 102 -0.14 2.49 0.87
C ASP A 102 0.07 4.00 0.62
N ASP A 103 0.36 4.72 1.69
CA ASP A 103 0.74 6.14 1.74
C ASP A 103 2.07 6.47 1.07
N ARG A 104 2.77 5.48 0.52
CA ARG A 104 3.98 5.65 -0.31
C ARG A 104 3.71 5.35 -1.78
N GLY A 105 2.49 4.92 -2.14
CA GLY A 105 2.06 4.60 -3.50
C GLY A 105 2.36 3.17 -3.95
N TYR A 106 2.83 2.30 -3.06
CA TYR A 106 3.01 0.87 -3.35
C TYR A 106 1.67 0.14 -3.26
N LEU A 107 1.41 -0.72 -4.24
CA LEU A 107 0.16 -1.43 -4.36
C LEU A 107 0.12 -2.63 -3.42
N ILE A 108 -0.89 -2.65 -2.56
CA ILE A 108 -1.22 -3.75 -1.64
C ILE A 108 -2.10 -4.79 -2.36
N ALA A 109 -3.04 -4.32 -3.19
CA ALA A 109 -3.88 -5.16 -4.02
C ALA A 109 -4.13 -4.50 -5.37
N HIS A 110 -4.07 -5.29 -6.43
CA HIS A 110 -4.36 -4.87 -7.80
C HIS A 110 -4.50 -6.14 -8.66
N PRO A 111 -5.41 -6.19 -9.67
CA PRO A 111 -5.61 -7.38 -10.50
C PRO A 111 -4.32 -7.88 -11.16
N GLY A 112 -3.48 -6.97 -11.63
CA GLY A 112 -2.16 -7.28 -12.20
C GLY A 112 -1.11 -7.83 -11.22
N LEU A 113 -1.37 -7.88 -9.91
CA LEU A 113 -0.50 -8.56 -8.94
C LEU A 113 -0.79 -10.05 -8.81
N ILE A 114 -2.01 -10.48 -9.18
CA ILE A 114 -2.44 -11.88 -9.12
C ILE A 114 -2.51 -12.54 -10.50
N ASP A 115 -2.27 -11.77 -11.57
CA ASP A 115 -2.35 -12.26 -12.93
C ASP A 115 -1.30 -13.36 -13.19
N PRO A 116 -1.71 -14.62 -13.42
CA PRO A 116 -0.80 -15.74 -13.65
C PRO A 116 -0.05 -15.63 -14.98
N THR A 117 -0.51 -14.80 -15.92
CA THR A 117 0.16 -14.56 -17.21
C THR A 117 1.25 -13.50 -17.13
N GLY A 118 1.31 -12.75 -16.02
CA GLY A 118 2.34 -11.76 -15.77
C GLY A 118 3.69 -12.39 -15.38
N LYS A 119 4.74 -11.56 -15.30
CA LYS A 119 6.05 -11.93 -14.73
C LYS A 119 5.97 -12.09 -13.20
N GLY A 120 5.09 -12.98 -12.70
CA GLY A 120 4.83 -13.21 -11.28
C GLY A 120 4.37 -11.98 -10.50
N PRO A 121 3.95 -12.13 -9.22
CA PRO A 121 3.80 -11.01 -8.32
C PRO A 121 5.19 -10.42 -8.10
N ALA A 122 5.52 -9.29 -8.73
CA ALA A 122 6.74 -8.60 -8.37
C ALA A 122 6.48 -7.86 -7.06
N GLU A 123 7.35 -8.05 -6.08
CA GLU A 123 7.34 -7.24 -4.86
C GLU A 123 7.40 -5.75 -5.22
N GLN A 124 6.78 -4.93 -4.37
CA GLN A 124 6.94 -3.47 -4.43
C GLN A 124 6.52 -2.82 -5.76
N ARG A 125 5.43 -3.28 -6.39
CA ARG A 125 4.83 -2.57 -7.54
C ARG A 125 4.23 -1.25 -7.08
N HIS A 126 4.64 -0.18 -7.74
CA HIS A 126 4.16 1.17 -7.46
C HIS A 126 3.03 1.58 -8.41
N ILE A 127 2.11 2.44 -7.95
CA ILE A 127 0.97 2.94 -8.74
C ILE A 127 1.41 3.60 -10.06
N THR A 128 2.57 4.26 -10.07
CA THR A 128 3.13 4.92 -11.26
C THR A 128 3.42 3.96 -12.42
N HIS A 129 3.64 2.67 -12.13
CA HIS A 129 3.91 1.66 -13.16
C HIS A 129 2.66 0.90 -13.59
N MET A 130 1.73 0.68 -12.66
CA MET A 130 0.54 -0.15 -12.94
C MET A 130 -0.63 0.69 -13.45
N GLU A 131 -0.77 1.94 -13.00
CA GLU A 131 -1.85 2.86 -13.37
C GLU A 131 -1.26 4.25 -13.72
N PRO A 132 -0.50 4.36 -14.83
CA PRO A 132 0.27 5.56 -15.15
C PRO A 132 -0.59 6.80 -15.44
N LEU A 133 -1.78 6.64 -16.04
CA LEU A 133 -2.72 7.75 -16.25
C LEU A 133 -3.20 8.35 -14.93
N VAL A 134 -3.61 7.46 -14.02
CA VAL A 134 -4.08 7.81 -12.68
C VAL A 134 -2.96 8.46 -11.89
N ALA A 135 -1.77 7.87 -11.89
CA ALA A 135 -0.59 8.44 -11.24
C ALA A 135 -0.26 9.84 -11.77
N ASN A 136 -0.28 10.06 -13.08
CA ASN A 136 0.04 11.35 -13.68
C ASN A 136 -0.97 12.45 -13.27
N ASP A 137 -2.26 12.14 -13.20
CA ASP A 137 -3.27 13.10 -12.74
C ASP A 137 -3.17 13.36 -11.23
N ILE A 138 -2.93 12.31 -10.43
CA ILE A 138 -2.80 12.44 -8.97
C ILE A 138 -1.65 13.36 -8.55
N LEU A 139 -0.54 13.34 -9.29
CA LEU A 139 0.59 14.22 -9.01
C LEU A 139 0.26 15.72 -9.17
N ASN A 140 -0.82 16.06 -9.88
CA ASN A 140 -1.27 17.44 -10.03
C ASN A 140 -2.16 17.93 -8.88
N HIS A 141 -2.66 17.02 -8.03
CA HIS A 141 -3.49 17.38 -6.87
C HIS A 141 -2.64 18.00 -5.75
N ARG A 142 -2.78 19.33 -5.60
CA ARG A 142 -2.07 20.10 -4.57
C ARG A 142 -2.48 19.63 -3.18
N GLY A 143 -1.49 19.32 -2.33
CA GLY A 143 -1.70 18.93 -0.94
C GLY A 143 -2.12 17.47 -0.71
N PHE A 144 -2.33 16.69 -1.79
CA PHE A 144 -2.61 15.25 -1.69
C PHE A 144 -1.34 14.41 -1.77
N VAL A 145 -0.48 14.66 -2.77
CA VAL A 145 0.82 13.99 -2.92
C VAL A 145 1.97 14.97 -2.79
N GLN A 146 3.01 14.53 -2.08
CA GLN A 146 4.31 15.18 -2.04
C GLN A 146 5.37 14.27 -2.63
N LYS A 147 6.14 14.80 -3.59
CA LYS A 147 7.35 14.14 -4.09
C LYS A 147 8.51 14.47 -3.17
N LYS A 148 9.12 13.44 -2.56
CA LYS A 148 10.27 13.56 -1.65
C LYS A 148 11.50 12.89 -2.24
N LEU A 149 12.66 13.30 -1.75
CA LEU A 149 13.97 12.82 -2.14
C LEU A 149 14.67 12.24 -0.90
N CYS A 150 15.29 11.08 -1.04
CA CYS A 150 16.12 10.47 -0.02
C CYS A 150 17.48 10.13 -0.62
N ASN A 151 18.56 10.43 0.09
CA ASN A 151 19.89 10.10 -0.36
C ASN A 151 20.27 8.71 0.17
N ARG A 152 20.54 7.76 -0.71
CA ARG A 152 20.95 6.41 -0.33
C ARG A 152 22.47 6.36 -0.24
N TYR A 153 23.00 6.50 0.98
CA TYR A 153 24.45 6.63 1.22
C TYR A 153 25.27 5.42 0.77
N ASN A 154 24.71 4.20 0.81
CA ASN A 154 25.42 2.98 0.39
C ASN A 154 25.84 3.03 -1.08
N ASP A 155 24.93 3.48 -1.96
CA ASP A 155 25.13 3.44 -3.41
C ASP A 155 25.33 4.85 -4.00
N ARG A 156 25.31 5.89 -3.15
CA ARG A 156 25.38 7.33 -3.51
C ARG A 156 24.32 7.77 -4.52
N THR A 157 23.18 7.10 -4.54
CA THR A 157 22.05 7.41 -5.43
C THR A 157 20.99 8.23 -4.70
N VAL A 158 20.34 9.13 -5.44
CA VAL A 158 19.17 9.85 -4.93
C VAL A 158 17.93 9.05 -5.30
N GLN A 159 17.22 8.56 -4.29
CA GLN A 159 15.97 7.85 -4.47
C GLN A 159 14.80 8.81 -4.32
N ARG A 160 13.86 8.78 -5.27
CA ARG A 160 12.61 9.52 -5.19
C ARG A 160 11.54 8.63 -4.58
N TYR A 161 10.73 9.20 -3.71
CA TYR A 161 9.55 8.52 -3.17
C TYR A 161 8.40 9.49 -3.03
N PHE A 162 7.19 8.94 -3.01
CA PHE A 162 5.97 9.72 -2.86
C PHE A 162 5.45 9.58 -1.43
N ALA A 163 4.84 10.64 -0.93
CA ALA A 163 4.15 10.66 0.35
C ALA A 163 2.73 11.17 0.10
N PHE A 164 1.75 10.28 0.29
CA PHE A 164 0.33 10.57 0.16
C PHE A 164 -0.22 11.00 1.52
N ASN A 165 -1.10 11.99 1.52
CA ASN A 165 -1.63 12.57 2.74
C ASN A 165 -2.73 11.68 3.34
N THR A 166 -2.41 10.96 4.42
CA THR A 166 -3.35 10.10 5.18
C THR A 166 -4.35 10.89 6.02
N SER A 167 -4.20 12.21 6.15
CA SER A 167 -5.22 13.09 6.76
C SER A 167 -6.22 13.62 5.73
N PHE A 168 -6.13 13.21 4.47
CA PHE A 168 -7.06 13.62 3.43
C PHE A 168 -8.47 13.08 3.72
N THR A 169 -9.45 13.97 3.74
CA THR A 169 -10.86 13.63 3.93
C THR A 169 -11.62 13.87 2.64
N GLY A 170 -12.38 12.86 2.20
CA GLY A 170 -13.19 12.93 0.99
C GLY A 170 -12.78 11.93 -0.09
N THR A 171 -13.38 12.09 -1.28
CA THR A 171 -13.09 11.29 -2.47
C THR A 171 -12.33 12.14 -3.47
N LEU A 172 -11.11 11.72 -3.80
CA LEU A 172 -10.32 12.31 -4.86
C LEU A 172 -10.81 11.78 -6.20
N THR A 173 -11.09 12.68 -7.13
CA THR A 173 -11.48 12.35 -8.51
C THR A 173 -10.52 13.02 -9.50
N ASN A 174 -10.65 12.68 -10.79
CA ASN A 174 -9.87 13.32 -11.85
C ASN A 174 -9.87 14.86 -11.72
N LEU A 175 -8.69 15.48 -11.68
CA LEU A 175 -8.55 16.94 -11.66
C LEU A 175 -8.72 17.53 -13.06
N VAL A 176 -8.05 16.91 -14.03
CA VAL A 176 -8.10 17.33 -15.42
C VAL A 176 -9.27 16.62 -16.10
N HIS A 177 -10.38 17.33 -16.27
CA HIS A 177 -11.51 16.89 -17.09
C HIS A 177 -11.17 17.04 -18.58
N GLY A 178 -10.35 16.11 -19.11
CA GLY A 178 -10.06 15.96 -20.55
C GLY A 178 -10.46 14.57 -21.06
N GLU A 179 -10.11 14.24 -22.31
CA GLU A 179 -10.23 12.90 -22.94
C GLU A 179 -9.30 11.85 -22.29
N GLN A 180 -9.22 11.82 -20.96
CA GLN A 180 -8.56 10.77 -20.21
C GLN A 180 -9.51 9.58 -20.19
N CYS A 181 -9.10 8.47 -20.80
CA CYS A 181 -9.90 7.25 -20.86
C CYS A 181 -9.97 6.49 -19.53
N ALA A 182 -9.35 7.00 -18.46
CA ALA A 182 -9.43 6.45 -17.11
C ALA A 182 -10.10 7.46 -16.16
N ARG A 183 -11.30 7.11 -15.66
CA ARG A 183 -11.97 7.86 -14.59
C ARG A 183 -11.70 7.17 -13.27
N TYR A 184 -11.15 7.87 -12.29
CA TYR A 184 -10.80 7.28 -11.00
C TYR A 184 -11.47 7.97 -9.82
N GLN A 185 -11.63 7.19 -8.76
CA GLN A 185 -12.04 7.65 -7.43
C GLN A 185 -11.07 7.05 -6.42
N ILE A 186 -10.41 7.89 -5.62
CA ILE A 186 -9.51 7.45 -4.55
C ILE A 186 -10.01 7.99 -3.22
N THR A 187 -10.08 7.11 -2.23
CA THR A 187 -10.53 7.41 -0.88
C THR A 187 -9.53 6.87 0.13
N HIS A 188 -9.24 7.66 1.17
CA HIS A 188 -8.47 7.18 2.31
C HIS A 188 -9.34 6.28 3.18
N ILE A 189 -8.81 5.16 3.66
CA ILE A 189 -9.50 4.28 4.61
C ILE A 189 -9.18 4.77 6.03
N PRO A 190 -10.14 5.32 6.77
CA PRO A 190 -9.89 5.91 8.09
C PRO A 190 -9.29 4.91 9.07
N GLY A 191 -8.36 5.37 9.91
CA GLY A 191 -7.67 4.51 10.88
C GLY A 191 -6.59 3.61 10.26
N THR A 192 -6.25 3.80 8.97
CA THR A 192 -5.21 3.03 8.28
C THR A 192 -4.25 3.89 7.47
N ASN A 193 -3.17 3.31 6.95
CA ASN A 193 -2.27 3.95 5.98
C ASN A 193 -2.66 3.71 4.51
N VAL A 194 -3.89 3.24 4.25
CA VAL A 194 -4.29 2.69 2.94
C VAL A 194 -5.26 3.61 2.23
N PHE A 195 -5.12 3.65 0.92
CA PHE A 195 -6.07 4.28 0.00
C PHE A 195 -6.73 3.22 -0.88
N LEU A 196 -8.05 3.33 -1.03
CA LEU A 196 -8.85 2.56 -1.98
C LEU A 196 -9.03 3.37 -3.26
N GLY A 197 -8.56 2.82 -4.38
CA GLY A 197 -8.76 3.36 -5.71
C GLY A 197 -9.73 2.49 -6.53
N LEU A 198 -10.67 3.14 -7.21
CA LEU A 198 -11.49 2.55 -8.26
C LEU A 198 -11.18 3.28 -9.56
N VAL A 199 -10.90 2.55 -10.64
CA VAL A 199 -10.57 3.10 -11.95
C VAL A 199 -11.47 2.46 -12.98
N ASN A 200 -12.27 3.28 -13.65
CA ASN A 200 -13.07 2.88 -14.79
C ASN A 200 -12.31 3.24 -16.08
N HIS A 201 -11.85 2.20 -16.78
CA HIS A 201 -11.13 2.32 -18.03
C HIS A 201 -12.10 2.18 -19.21
N THR A 202 -12.13 3.17 -20.09
CA THR A 202 -12.85 3.13 -21.37
C THR A 202 -11.95 2.78 -22.56
N CYS A 203 -10.67 2.54 -22.31
CA CYS A 203 -9.63 2.18 -23.29
C CYS A 203 -8.84 0.97 -22.78
N ASP A 204 -8.37 0.10 -23.69
CA ASP A 204 -7.59 -1.09 -23.30
C ASP A 204 -6.11 -0.78 -23.04
N THR A 205 -5.56 0.23 -23.70
CA THR A 205 -4.15 0.61 -23.58
C THR A 205 -3.98 2.12 -23.57
N ALA A 206 -3.63 2.66 -22.41
CA ALA A 206 -3.18 4.03 -22.31
C ALA A 206 -1.86 4.10 -21.57
N THR A 207 -0.81 4.38 -22.34
CA THR A 207 0.51 4.67 -21.81
C THR A 207 0.57 6.17 -21.51
N ALA A 208 0.74 6.52 -20.24
CA ALA A 208 1.11 7.88 -19.87
C ALA A 208 2.63 7.93 -19.71
N PHE A 209 3.28 8.93 -20.30
CA PHE A 209 4.65 9.25 -19.90
C PHE A 209 4.60 9.80 -18.48
N CYS A 210 4.96 8.98 -17.50
CA CYS A 210 5.04 9.40 -16.12
C CYS A 210 6.51 9.79 -15.85
N PRO A 211 6.84 11.06 -15.54
CA PRO A 211 8.18 11.47 -15.06
C PRO A 211 8.46 10.96 -13.63
N CYS A 212 7.94 9.78 -13.33
CA CYS A 212 7.71 9.18 -12.03
C CYS A 212 8.73 8.07 -11.75
N SER A 213 9.86 8.10 -12.47
CA SER A 213 10.95 7.17 -12.20
C SER A 213 11.39 7.33 -10.75
N MET A 214 11.31 6.22 -10.01
CA MET A 214 11.73 6.13 -8.61
C MET A 214 13.27 6.07 -8.48
N TYR A 215 13.95 5.88 -9.62
CA TYR A 215 15.40 5.81 -9.75
C TYR A 215 15.86 6.78 -10.83
N ASP A 216 16.91 7.55 -10.56
CA ASP A 216 17.67 8.25 -11.60
C ASP A 216 18.71 7.31 -12.23
#